data_AF-A0A352UGK4-F1
#
_entry.id   AF-A0A352UGK4-F1
#
_cell.length_a   1.000
_cell.length_b   1.000
_cell.length_c   1.000
_cell.angle_alpha   90.00
_cell.angle_beta   90.00
_cell.angle_gamma   90.00
#
_symmetry.space_group_name_H-M   'P 1'
#
loop_
_entity.id
_entity.type
_entity.pdbx_description
1 polymer ?
#
loop_
_entity_poly.entity_id
_entity_poly.type
_entity_poly.pdbx_seq_one_letter_code
_entity_poly.pdbx_strand_id
1 'polypeptide(L)' 'MAPETDPLAVLDQFGRIRGLEELRVADASMMPDVIRANTNATSIMIGERVPDWIARGQ' A
#
# COMPACT_ATOMS: atom_id res chain seq x y z
N MET A 1 0.21 -5.51 -0.21
CA MET A 1 0.20 -5.58 1.27
C MET A 1 0.30 -7.03 1.67
N ALA A 2 1.27 -7.36 2.50
CA ALA A 2 1.56 -8.73 2.92
C ALA A 2 1.73 -8.78 4.45
N PRO A 3 1.53 -9.96 5.08
CA PRO A 3 1.68 -10.12 6.52
C PRO A 3 3.01 -9.61 7.04
N GLU A 4 3.08 -9.18 8.29
CA GLU A 4 4.34 -8.75 8.92
C GLU A 4 5.42 -9.84 8.86
N THR A 5 5.00 -11.10 8.94
CA THR A 5 5.87 -12.28 8.87
C THR A 5 6.38 -12.59 7.46
N ASP A 6 5.90 -11.93 6.41
CA ASP A 6 6.38 -12.13 5.05
C ASP A 6 7.75 -11.45 4.89
N PRO A 7 8.84 -12.21 4.65
CA PRO A 7 10.18 -11.66 4.52
C PRO A 7 10.39 -10.88 3.21
N LEU A 8 9.52 -11.04 2.21
CA LEU A 8 9.61 -10.33 0.93
C LEU A 8 8.78 -9.04 0.91
N ALA A 9 7.99 -8.79 1.95
CA ALA A 9 7.11 -7.64 1.99
C ALA A 9 7.89 -6.34 2.26
N VAL A 10 7.79 -5.40 1.33
CA VAL A 10 8.42 -4.07 1.42
C VAL A 10 7.58 -3.09 2.25
N LEU A 11 6.26 -3.29 2.26
CA LEU A 11 5.30 -2.39 2.89
C LEU A 11 4.54 -3.08 4.03
N ASP A 12 4.04 -2.28 4.98
CA ASP A 12 2.98 -2.69 5.90
C ASP A 12 1.58 -2.61 5.23
N GLN A 13 0.53 -2.87 6.02
CA GLN A 13 -0.86 -2.81 5.58
C GLN A 13 -1.43 -1.38 5.43
N PHE A 14 -0.64 -0.35 5.71
CA PHE A 14 -1.01 1.06 5.62
C PHE A 14 -0.14 1.84 4.63
N GLY A 15 0.65 1.12 3.83
CA GLY A 15 1.53 1.67 2.81
C GLY A 15 2.84 2.26 3.32
N ARG A 16 3.19 2.06 4.60
CA ARG A 16 4.52 2.45 5.11
C ARG A 16 5.59 1.53 4.60
N ILE A 17 6.75 2.10 4.30
CA ILE A 17 7.93 1.32 3.97
C ILE A 17 8.53 0.75 5.25
N ARG A 18 8.76 -0.56 5.28
CA ARG A 18 9.39 -1.22 6.44
C ARG A 18 10.83 -0.74 6.59
N GLY A 19 11.21 -0.33 7.79
CA GLY A 19 12.55 0.16 8.11
C GLY A 19 12.80 1.63 7.77
N LEU A 20 11.79 2.36 7.28
CA LEU A 20 11.85 3.80 7.08
C LEU A 20 10.70 4.49 7.82
N GLU A 21 10.96 5.69 8.33
CA GLU A 21 9.98 6.54 8.99
C GLU A 21 9.44 7.58 8.03
N GLU A 22 8.22 8.07 8.27
CA GLU A 22 7.59 9.18 7.53
C GLU A 22 7.50 9.01 6.00
N LEU A 23 7.65 7.79 5.48
CA LEU A 23 7.60 7.49 4.05
C LEU A 23 6.57 6.42 3.72
N ARG A 24 5.75 6.70 2.71
CA ARG A 24 4.70 5.81 2.22
C ARG A 24 4.66 5.71 0.70
N VAL A 25 4.10 4.61 0.23
CA VAL A 25 3.74 4.37 -1.17
C VAL A 25 2.22 4.37 -1.30
N ALA A 26 1.71 4.95 -2.38
CA ALA A 26 0.29 5.03 -2.71
C ALA A 26 0.08 4.85 -4.23
N ASP A 27 0.55 3.73 -4.77
CA ASP A 27 0.47 3.43 -6.20
C ASP A 27 0.25 1.93 -6.47
N ALA A 28 0.34 1.55 -7.75
CA ALA A 28 0.16 0.18 -8.19
C ALA A 28 1.19 -0.82 -7.63
N SER A 29 2.38 -0.38 -7.23
CA SER A 29 3.44 -1.26 -6.69
C SER A 29 3.07 -1.87 -5.33
N MET A 30 2.06 -1.33 -4.64
CA MET A 30 1.55 -1.90 -3.40
C MET A 30 0.79 -3.22 -3.59
N MET A 31 0.32 -3.49 -4.82
CA MET A 31 -0.46 -4.68 -5.14
C MET A 31 0.45 -5.91 -5.07
N PRO A 32 0.12 -6.95 -4.27
CA PRO A 32 0.97 -8.12 -4.13
C PRO A 32 1.01 -8.99 -5.40
N ASP A 33 -0.05 -8.92 -6.20
CA ASP A 33 -0.18 -9.57 -7.51
C ASP A 33 -1.08 -8.70 -8.40
N VAL A 34 -1.02 -8.90 -9.71
CA VAL A 34 -1.90 -8.28 -10.68
C VAL A 34 -3.34 -8.71 -10.44
N ILE A 35 -4.23 -7.72 -10.33
CA ILE A 35 -5.66 -7.97 -10.22
C ILE A 35 -6.24 -8.54 -11.53
N ARG A 36 -7.29 -9.36 -11.41
CA ARG A 36 -8.04 -9.88 -12.57
C ARG A 36 -9.02 -8.86 -13.16
N ALA A 37 -8.56 -7.63 -13.35
CA ALA A 37 -9.27 -6.52 -13.95
C ALA A 37 -8.28 -5.43 -14.38
N ASN A 38 -8.78 -4.33 -14.94
CA ASN A 38 -7.94 -3.18 -15.26
C ASN A 38 -7.41 -2.52 -13.97
N THR A 39 -6.11 -2.20 -13.94
CA THR A 39 -5.42 -1.66 -12.76
C THR A 39 -5.80 -0.23 -12.40
N ASN A 40 -6.39 0.54 -13.34
CA ASN A 40 -6.71 1.95 -13.13
C ASN A 40 -7.65 2.16 -11.93
N ALA A 41 -8.75 1.39 -11.87
CA ALA A 41 -9.72 1.53 -10.78
C ALA A 41 -9.10 1.23 -9.41
N THR A 42 -8.23 0.21 -9.32
CA THR A 42 -7.54 -0.15 -8.08
C THR A 42 -6.50 0.90 -7.71
N SER A 43 -5.74 1.45 -8.67
CA SER A 43 -4.78 2.52 -8.42
C SER A 43 -5.46 3.80 -7.90
N ILE A 44 -6.61 4.18 -8.49
CA ILE A 44 -7.41 5.31 -7.99
C ILE A 44 -7.86 5.04 -6.55
N MET A 45 -8.39 3.85 -6.28
CA MET A 45 -8.82 3.48 -4.92
C MET A 45 -7.67 3.53 -3.91
N ILE A 46 -6.48 3.04 -4.27
CA ILE A 46 -5.27 3.15 -3.42
C ILE A 46 -4.94 4.62 -3.15
N GLY A 47 -4.99 5.46 -4.19
CA GLY A 47 -4.74 6.90 -4.10
C GLY A 47 -5.73 7.64 -3.19
N GLU A 48 -6.98 7.17 -3.07
CA GLU A 48 -7.97 7.70 -2.12
C GLU A 48 -7.82 7.12 -0.71
N ARG A 49 -7.41 5.85 -0.62
CA ARG A 49 -7.38 5.10 0.65
C ARG A 49 -6.19 5.45 1.53
N VAL A 50 -5.01 5.61 0.94
CA VAL A 50 -3.78 5.90 1.71
C VAL A 50 -3.84 7.26 2.41
N PRO A 51 -4.33 8.35 1.78
CA PRO A 51 -4.56 9.62 2.47
C PRO A 51 -5.52 9.53 3.65
N ASP A 52 -6.61 8.75 3.55
CA ASP A 52 -7.52 8.51 4.68
C ASP A 52 -6.81 7.82 5.86
N TRP A 53 -5.90 6.88 5.59
CA TRP A 53 -5.05 6.30 6.64
C TRP A 53 -4.14 7.33 7.28
N ILE A 54 -3.45 8.14 6.46
CA ILE A 54 -2.57 9.22 6.96
C ILE A 54 -3.37 10.18 7.85
N ALA A 55 -4.56 10.60 7.42
CA ALA A 55 -5.42 11.50 8.18
C ALA A 55 -5.88 10.92 9.53
N ARG A 56 -6.01 9.59 9.63
CA ARG A 56 -6.35 8.86 10.85
C ARG A 56 -5.15 8.52 11.74
N GLY A 57 -3.95 8.95 11.34
CA GLY A 57 -2.69 8.57 12.00
C GLY A 57 -2.40 7.07 11.91
N GLN A 58 -3.02 6.38 10.95
CA GLN A 58 -2.86 4.95 10.72
C GLN A 58 -1.59 4.61 10.02
#